data_AF-C9ZE41-F1
#
_entry.id   AF-C9ZE41-F1
#
_cell.length_a   1.000
_cell.length_b   1.000
_cell.length_c   1.000
_cell.angle_alpha   90.00
_cell.angle_beta   90.00
_cell.angle_gamma   90.00
#
_symmetry.space_group_name_H-M   'P 1'
#
loop_
_entity.id
_entity.type
_entity.pdbx_description
1 polymer ?
#
loop_
_entity_poly.entity_id
_entity_poly.type
_entity_poly.pdbx_seq_one_letter_code
_entity_poly.pdbx_strand_id
1 'polypeptide(L)'
;MTYNLAPKGAPWFEHLTDSVRALGEAAREWQLADRAASLNEAHVGMERSVLHEGRTTHEPGPDTVPLHRRTYDNRRPHVSACYELQRLYREHRSRTRRGYRDTAMLYASGAAWAITQAQTGREPHQVVFTLDHYERPAPIPHGYGIECLGPYAGAKELAAAYEQLRSMHLAEDISEEIAGRPDHEVTERDASDMWEAGDYARGLPDAAYAYGRLLERALQYTLLGPKNAHRRQLAEQRAAEQAAAADEAEGGSR
;
A
#
# COMPACT_ATOMS: atom_id res chain seq x y z
N MET A 1 13.49 16.71 -5.00
CA MET A 1 14.47 16.21 -3.99
C MET A 1 14.12 14.76 -3.70
N THR A 2 14.88 13.82 -4.25
CA THR A 2 14.78 12.40 -3.92
C THR A 2 15.61 12.16 -2.66
N TYR A 3 14.94 11.93 -1.53
CA TYR A 3 15.61 11.51 -0.30
C TYR A 3 15.92 10.02 -0.42
N ASN A 4 17.08 9.67 -1.02
CA ASN A 4 17.64 8.35 -0.81
C ASN A 4 18.14 8.31 0.64
N LEU A 5 17.55 7.46 1.49
CA LEU A 5 18.02 7.32 2.87
C LEU A 5 19.39 6.62 2.91
N ALA A 6 19.69 5.79 1.90
CA ALA A 6 21.01 5.19 1.72
C ALA A 6 21.94 6.09 0.87
N PRO A 7 23.19 6.37 1.34
CA PRO A 7 24.16 7.15 0.56
C PRO A 7 24.57 6.41 -0.72
N LYS A 8 25.01 7.14 -1.76
CA LYS A 8 25.32 6.57 -3.10
C LYS A 8 26.36 5.43 -3.11
N GLY A 9 27.23 5.36 -2.10
CA GLY A 9 28.25 4.31 -1.95
C GLY A 9 27.86 3.23 -0.94
N ALA A 10 26.61 3.20 -0.48
CA ALA A 10 26.15 2.17 0.43
C ALA A 10 26.11 0.80 -0.25
N PRO A 11 26.30 -0.29 0.49
CA PRO A 11 26.16 -1.63 -0.06
C PRO A 11 24.71 -1.90 -0.48
N TRP A 12 24.51 -2.81 -1.44
CA TRP A 12 23.22 -3.11 -2.06
C TRP A 12 22.09 -3.37 -1.05
N PHE A 13 22.40 -4.01 0.09
CA PHE A 13 21.40 -4.36 1.11
C PHE A 13 20.85 -3.16 1.88
N GLU A 14 21.59 -2.04 1.95
CA GLU A 14 21.09 -0.78 2.53
C GLU A 14 20.11 -0.12 1.55
N HIS A 15 20.44 -0.09 0.25
CA HIS A 15 19.53 0.40 -0.78
C HIS A 15 18.26 -0.44 -0.87
N LEU A 16 18.37 -1.77 -0.76
CA LEU A 16 17.21 -2.66 -0.77
C LEU A 16 16.31 -2.43 0.46
N THR A 17 16.91 -2.26 1.64
CA THR A 17 16.19 -1.92 2.88
C THR A 17 15.45 -0.60 2.73
N ASP A 18 16.11 0.43 2.18
CA ASP A 18 15.51 1.74 1.91
C ASP A 18 14.34 1.64 0.93
N SER A 19 14.50 0.88 -0.15
CA SER A 19 13.45 0.63 -1.15
C SER A 19 12.20 -0.03 -0.54
N VAL A 20 12.38 -1.07 0.31
CA VAL A 20 11.25 -1.72 1.00
C VAL A 20 10.60 -0.77 2.01
N ARG A 21 11.40 0.00 2.75
CA ARG A 21 10.90 0.99 3.70
C ARG A 21 10.09 2.09 3.03
N ALA A 22 10.53 2.56 1.87
CA ALA A 22 9.80 3.56 1.09
C ALA A 22 8.41 3.05 0.66
N LEU A 23 8.28 1.77 0.30
CA LEU A 23 6.98 1.15 0.03
C LEU A 23 6.10 1.11 1.30
N GLY A 24 6.68 0.78 2.44
CA GLY A 24 6.00 0.76 3.73
C GLY A 24 5.48 2.14 4.15
N GLU A 25 6.30 3.19 4.02
CA GLU A 25 5.88 4.58 4.30
C GLU A 25 4.81 5.04 3.31
N ALA A 26 4.92 4.70 2.01
CA ALA A 26 3.86 5.01 1.04
C ALA A 26 2.53 4.36 1.42
N ALA A 27 2.52 3.07 1.79
CA ALA A 27 1.33 2.37 2.24
C ALA A 27 0.75 2.99 3.53
N ARG A 28 1.62 3.42 4.45
CA ARG A 28 1.23 4.10 5.69
C ARG A 28 0.57 5.45 5.42
N GLU A 29 1.11 6.27 4.51
CA GLU A 29 0.49 7.55 4.15
C GLU A 29 -0.90 7.35 3.54
N TRP A 30 -1.08 6.34 2.68
CA TRP A 30 -2.41 5.99 2.17
C TRP A 30 -3.34 5.44 3.25
N GLN A 31 -2.84 4.65 4.20
CA GLN A 31 -3.63 4.20 5.35
C GLN A 31 -4.17 5.39 6.16
N LEU A 32 -3.32 6.39 6.41
CA LEU A 32 -3.73 7.60 7.13
C LEU A 32 -4.78 8.40 6.34
N ALA A 33 -4.58 8.53 5.02
CA ALA A 33 -5.55 9.17 4.13
C ALA A 33 -6.90 8.44 4.11
N ASP A 34 -6.91 7.11 4.04
CA ASP A 34 -8.13 6.30 4.06
C ASP A 34 -8.91 6.42 5.38
N ARG A 35 -8.18 6.45 6.50
CA ARG A 35 -8.78 6.68 7.83
C ARG A 35 -9.40 8.07 7.92
N ALA A 36 -8.70 9.10 7.45
CA ALA A 36 -9.21 10.47 7.41
C ALA A 36 -10.46 10.59 6.50
N ALA A 37 -10.42 9.98 5.32
CA ALA A 37 -11.55 9.98 4.38
C ALA A 37 -12.77 9.24 4.96
N SER A 38 -12.56 8.12 5.64
CA SER A 38 -13.63 7.37 6.32
C SER A 38 -14.30 8.17 7.43
N LEU A 39 -13.52 8.92 8.22
CA LEU A 39 -14.06 9.84 9.23
C LEU A 39 -14.85 10.99 8.58
N ASN A 40 -14.32 11.60 7.53
CA ASN A 40 -15.00 12.68 6.81
C ASN A 40 -16.33 12.23 6.20
N GLU A 41 -16.38 11.04 5.59
CA GLU A 41 -17.65 10.49 5.09
C GLU A 41 -18.66 10.25 6.22
N ALA A 42 -18.21 9.68 7.34
CA ALA A 42 -19.07 9.42 8.50
C ALA A 42 -19.67 10.71 9.12
N HIS A 43 -19.01 11.86 8.95
CA HIS A 43 -19.52 13.16 9.39
C HIS A 43 -20.60 13.75 8.47
N VAL A 44 -20.69 13.32 7.22
CA VAL A 44 -21.63 13.85 6.22
C VAL A 44 -22.73 12.84 5.87
N GLY A 45 -22.89 11.80 6.69
CA GLY A 45 -24.03 10.89 6.61
C GLY A 45 -25.35 11.66 6.68
N MET A 46 -26.18 11.52 5.65
CA MET A 46 -27.47 12.21 5.60
C MET A 46 -28.39 11.76 6.73
N GLU A 47 -28.26 10.52 7.20
CA GLU A 47 -28.97 9.99 8.36
C GLU A 47 -28.65 10.70 9.67
N ARG A 48 -27.55 11.46 9.73
CA ARG A 48 -27.12 12.23 10.92
C ARG A 48 -27.40 13.72 10.80
N SER A 49 -27.77 14.19 9.60
CA SER A 49 -27.93 15.61 9.31
C SER A 49 -29.39 16.02 9.46
N VAL A 50 -29.66 17.06 10.24
CA VAL A 50 -30.98 17.70 10.24
C VAL A 50 -31.10 18.48 8.94
N LEU A 51 -31.86 17.95 7.97
CA LEU A 51 -32.05 18.60 6.69
C LEU A 51 -33.00 19.79 6.84
N HIS A 52 -32.49 21.00 6.63
CA HIS A 52 -33.32 22.19 6.52
C HIS A 52 -34.13 22.21 5.22
N GLU A 53 -35.44 22.34 5.35
CA GLU A 53 -36.39 22.38 4.22
C GLU A 53 -36.48 23.76 3.53
N GLY A 54 -35.66 24.72 3.95
CA GLY A 54 -35.65 26.08 3.39
C GLY A 54 -35.58 26.03 1.86
N ARG A 55 -36.48 26.79 1.21
CA ARG A 55 -36.60 26.84 -0.25
C ARG A 55 -36.12 28.19 -0.75
N THR A 56 -35.48 28.16 -1.91
CA THR A 56 -35.11 29.39 -2.65
C THR A 56 -35.80 29.36 -4.00
N THR A 57 -36.29 30.51 -4.41
CA THR A 57 -36.78 30.78 -5.77
C THR A 57 -35.76 31.67 -6.45
N HIS A 58 -35.48 31.38 -7.71
CA HIS A 58 -34.48 32.11 -8.50
C HIS A 58 -35.20 32.82 -9.64
N GLU A 59 -35.09 34.15 -9.69
CA GLU A 59 -35.60 34.93 -10.81
C GLU A 59 -34.51 35.06 -11.89
N PRO A 60 -34.84 34.91 -13.18
CA PRO A 60 -33.87 35.06 -14.25
C PRO A 60 -33.37 36.51 -14.30
N GLY A 61 -32.05 36.69 -14.25
CA GLY A 61 -31.41 37.99 -14.41
C GLY A 61 -31.58 38.57 -15.82
N PRO A 62 -31.25 39.86 -16.03
CA PRO A 62 -31.48 40.58 -17.28
C PRO A 62 -30.80 39.93 -18.50
N ASP A 63 -29.67 39.25 -18.28
CA ASP A 63 -28.87 38.61 -19.34
C ASP A 63 -29.24 37.13 -19.59
N THR A 64 -30.30 36.61 -18.96
CA THR A 64 -30.66 35.19 -19.06
C THR A 64 -31.28 34.88 -20.43
N VAL A 65 -30.66 33.99 -21.19
CA VAL A 65 -31.13 33.57 -22.52
C VAL A 65 -32.54 32.96 -22.42
N PRO A 66 -33.51 33.32 -23.30
CA PRO A 66 -34.91 32.87 -23.21
C PRO A 66 -35.10 31.34 -23.15
N LEU A 67 -34.21 30.57 -23.76
CA LEU A 67 -34.25 29.10 -23.76
C LEU A 67 -33.94 28.49 -22.37
N HIS A 68 -33.28 29.25 -21.48
CA HIS A 68 -32.95 28.85 -20.10
C HIS A 68 -33.85 29.53 -19.06
N ARG A 69 -34.92 30.21 -19.50
CA ARG A 69 -35.88 30.93 -18.64
C ARG A 69 -36.85 30.00 -17.92
N ARG A 70 -36.40 28.80 -17.55
CA ARG A 70 -37.14 27.93 -16.64
C ARG A 70 -37.01 28.52 -15.24
N THR A 71 -38.12 28.95 -14.66
CA THR A 71 -38.16 29.29 -13.24
C THR A 71 -37.78 28.01 -12.48
N TYR A 72 -36.62 28.02 -11.82
CA TYR A 72 -36.26 26.97 -10.88
C TYR A 72 -36.95 27.26 -9.56
N ASP A 73 -38.29 27.15 -9.59
CA ASP A 73 -39.06 27.20 -8.36
C ASP A 73 -38.67 26.00 -7.50
N ASN A 74 -38.52 26.26 -6.20
CA ASN A 74 -38.40 25.22 -5.18
C ASN A 74 -37.04 24.48 -5.14
N ARG A 75 -35.92 25.21 -5.26
CA ARG A 75 -34.61 24.63 -4.91
C ARG A 75 -34.48 24.51 -3.39
N ARG A 76 -34.04 23.35 -2.92
CA ARG A 76 -33.70 23.06 -1.52
C ARG A 76 -32.18 23.09 -1.35
N PRO A 77 -31.54 24.28 -1.24
CA PRO A 77 -30.10 24.42 -1.33
C PRO A 77 -29.34 23.60 -0.27
N HIS A 78 -29.86 23.52 0.96
CA HIS A 78 -29.24 22.72 2.01
C HIS A 78 -29.25 21.22 1.66
N VAL A 79 -30.38 20.70 1.20
CA VAL A 79 -30.50 19.30 0.75
C VAL A 79 -29.53 19.03 -0.40
N SER A 80 -29.51 19.88 -1.43
CA SER A 80 -28.58 19.75 -2.56
C SER A 80 -27.12 19.79 -2.10
N ALA A 81 -26.75 20.67 -1.17
CA ALA A 81 -25.40 20.74 -0.62
C ALA A 81 -25.01 19.46 0.13
N CYS A 82 -25.91 18.92 0.98
CA CYS A 82 -25.68 17.66 1.67
C CYS A 82 -25.45 16.49 0.71
N TYR A 83 -26.26 16.37 -0.35
CA TYR A 83 -26.10 15.34 -1.38
C TYR A 83 -24.75 15.46 -2.10
N GLU A 84 -24.38 16.67 -2.54
CA GLU A 84 -23.12 16.91 -3.24
C GLU A 84 -21.90 16.63 -2.34
N LEU A 85 -21.95 17.05 -1.07
CA LEU A 85 -20.88 16.76 -0.12
C LEU A 85 -20.78 15.25 0.16
N GLN A 86 -21.89 14.56 0.34
CA GLN A 86 -21.89 13.10 0.54
C GLN A 86 -21.28 12.39 -0.68
N ARG A 87 -21.62 12.80 -1.90
CA ARG A 87 -21.03 12.28 -3.14
C ARG A 87 -19.52 12.50 -3.16
N LEU A 88 -19.06 13.71 -2.86
CA LEU A 88 -17.66 14.08 -2.84
C LEU A 88 -16.86 13.26 -1.81
N TYR A 89 -17.37 13.07 -0.59
CA TYR A 89 -16.68 12.28 0.43
C TYR A 89 -16.67 10.78 0.13
N ARG A 90 -17.73 10.24 -0.47
CA ARG A 90 -17.77 8.85 -0.98
C ARG A 90 -16.72 8.62 -2.06
N GLU A 91 -16.61 9.53 -3.01
CA GLU A 91 -15.60 9.47 -4.07
C GLU A 91 -14.19 9.57 -3.49
N HIS A 92 -13.97 10.48 -2.54
CA HIS A 92 -12.70 10.62 -1.83
C HIS A 92 -12.32 9.33 -1.10
N ARG A 93 -13.24 8.75 -0.31
CA ARG A 93 -13.03 7.48 0.38
C ARG A 93 -12.73 6.33 -0.56
N SER A 94 -13.49 6.20 -1.65
CA SER A 94 -13.24 5.17 -2.67
C SER A 94 -11.82 5.26 -3.23
N ARG A 95 -11.38 6.48 -3.58
CA ARG A 95 -10.02 6.72 -4.09
C ARG A 95 -8.94 6.42 -3.06
N THR A 96 -9.07 6.90 -1.83
CA THR A 96 -8.08 6.63 -0.77
C THR A 96 -8.02 5.17 -0.39
N ARG A 97 -9.18 4.49 -0.35
CA ARG A 97 -9.26 3.06 -0.06
C ARG A 97 -8.55 2.24 -1.11
N ARG A 98 -8.77 2.54 -2.39
CA ARG A 98 -8.07 1.89 -3.51
C ARG A 98 -6.57 2.16 -3.44
N GLY A 99 -6.17 3.42 -3.25
CA GLY A 99 -4.75 3.77 -3.10
C GLY A 99 -4.07 3.02 -1.94
N TYR A 100 -4.77 2.87 -0.81
CA TYR A 100 -4.27 2.09 0.32
C TYR A 100 -4.17 0.59 0.00
N ARG A 101 -5.20 0.00 -0.61
CA ARG A 101 -5.16 -1.40 -1.08
C ARG A 101 -3.94 -1.63 -1.98
N ASP A 102 -3.81 -0.84 -3.03
CA ASP A 102 -2.77 -1.01 -4.05
C ASP A 102 -1.36 -0.88 -3.43
N THR A 103 -1.14 0.15 -2.61
CA THR A 103 0.18 0.37 -1.99
C THR A 103 0.51 -0.63 -0.88
N ALA A 104 -0.47 -1.10 -0.10
CA ALA A 104 -0.25 -2.15 0.89
C ALA A 104 0.10 -3.49 0.22
N MET A 105 -0.53 -3.81 -0.92
CA MET A 105 -0.23 -5.01 -1.70
C MET A 105 1.15 -4.94 -2.35
N LEU A 106 1.55 -3.78 -2.88
CA LEU A 106 2.91 -3.55 -3.40
C LEU A 106 3.96 -3.66 -2.29
N TYR A 107 3.69 -3.13 -1.10
CA TYR A 107 4.59 -3.26 0.04
C TYR A 107 4.76 -4.73 0.46
N ALA A 108 3.66 -5.46 0.63
CA ALA A 108 3.70 -6.87 1.00
C ALA A 108 4.45 -7.72 -0.04
N SER A 109 4.08 -7.62 -1.32
CA SER A 109 4.72 -8.39 -2.40
C SER A 109 6.17 -7.97 -2.63
N GLY A 110 6.49 -6.68 -2.56
CA GLY A 110 7.84 -6.15 -2.69
C GLY A 110 8.78 -6.59 -1.57
N ALA A 111 8.30 -6.60 -0.33
CA ALA A 111 9.08 -7.07 0.83
C ALA A 111 9.34 -8.58 0.73
N ALA A 112 8.34 -9.37 0.33
CA ALA A 112 8.51 -10.81 0.14
C ALA A 112 9.48 -11.12 -1.02
N TRP A 113 9.37 -10.40 -2.14
CA TRP A 113 10.33 -10.49 -3.24
C TRP A 113 11.76 -10.18 -2.79
N ALA A 114 11.95 -9.12 -2.00
CA ALA A 114 13.27 -8.72 -1.51
C ALA A 114 13.93 -9.83 -0.66
N ILE A 115 13.13 -10.50 0.19
CA ILE A 115 13.59 -11.65 0.97
C ILE A 115 14.00 -12.79 0.04
N THR A 116 13.16 -13.14 -0.94
CA THR A 116 13.45 -14.22 -1.90
C THR A 116 14.72 -13.94 -2.71
N GLN A 117 14.94 -12.70 -3.16
CA GLN A 117 16.18 -12.35 -3.86
C GLN A 117 17.41 -12.51 -2.94
N ALA A 118 17.32 -12.06 -1.69
CA ALA A 118 18.41 -12.21 -0.74
C ALA A 118 18.69 -13.70 -0.38
N GLN A 119 17.64 -14.52 -0.24
CA GLN A 119 17.76 -15.96 0.02
C GLN A 119 18.41 -16.70 -1.17
N THR A 120 18.13 -16.27 -2.39
CA THR A 120 18.73 -16.84 -3.61
C THR A 120 20.14 -16.31 -3.91
N GLY A 121 20.73 -15.53 -2.99
CA GLY A 121 22.09 -14.99 -3.12
C GLY A 121 22.22 -13.88 -4.16
N ARG A 122 21.10 -13.30 -4.61
CA ARG A 122 21.11 -12.15 -5.51
C ARG A 122 21.28 -10.87 -4.69
N GLU A 123 21.86 -9.85 -5.33
CA GLU A 123 22.21 -8.57 -4.71
C GLU A 123 21.45 -7.39 -5.35
N PRO A 124 20.10 -7.38 -5.34
CA PRO A 124 19.35 -6.29 -5.94
C PRO A 124 19.46 -5.02 -5.07
N HIS A 125 19.67 -3.88 -5.70
CA HIS A 125 19.71 -2.59 -5.00
C HIS A 125 18.31 -2.05 -4.67
N GLN A 126 17.26 -2.48 -5.39
CA GLN A 126 15.90 -1.95 -5.25
C GLN A 126 14.86 -3.02 -5.61
N VAL A 127 13.64 -2.85 -5.10
CA VAL A 127 12.49 -3.67 -5.48
C VAL A 127 12.08 -3.36 -6.91
N VAL A 128 11.83 -4.40 -7.70
CA VAL A 128 11.43 -4.27 -9.11
C VAL A 128 10.04 -4.86 -9.29
N PHE A 129 9.12 -4.05 -9.79
CA PHE A 129 7.77 -4.46 -10.17
C PHE A 129 7.63 -4.56 -11.68
N THR A 130 6.84 -5.51 -12.14
CA THR A 130 6.31 -5.49 -13.50
C THR A 130 5.18 -4.48 -13.58
N LEU A 131 5.07 -3.78 -14.70
CA LEU A 131 3.94 -2.90 -14.95
C LEU A 131 2.77 -3.70 -15.55
N ASP A 132 1.55 -3.34 -15.18
CA ASP A 132 0.33 -3.86 -15.78
C ASP A 132 0.03 -3.19 -17.14
N HIS A 133 -1.12 -3.54 -17.74
CA HIS A 133 -1.58 -2.96 -19.01
C HIS A 133 -1.80 -1.44 -18.95
N TYR A 134 -1.93 -0.87 -17.75
CA TYR A 134 -2.13 0.56 -17.51
C TYR A 134 -0.86 1.27 -17.02
N GLU A 135 0.31 0.66 -17.20
CA GLU A 135 1.61 1.17 -16.76
C GLU A 135 1.70 1.38 -15.24
N ARG A 136 0.87 0.68 -14.46
CA ARG A 136 0.90 0.74 -12.99
C ARG A 136 1.72 -0.40 -12.45
N PRO A 137 2.47 -0.20 -11.34
CA PRO A 137 3.14 -1.30 -10.67
C PRO A 137 2.12 -2.36 -10.26
N ALA A 138 2.30 -3.58 -10.74
CA ALA A 138 1.49 -4.72 -10.35
C ALA A 138 2.13 -5.41 -9.14
N PRO A 139 1.34 -5.89 -8.16
CA PRO A 139 1.84 -6.81 -7.15
C PRO A 139 2.50 -8.02 -7.80
N ILE A 140 3.57 -8.53 -7.18
CA ILE A 140 4.37 -9.61 -7.78
C ILE A 140 3.55 -10.92 -7.74
N PRO A 141 3.24 -11.53 -8.90
CA PRO A 141 2.43 -12.74 -8.97
C PRO A 141 3.09 -13.88 -8.18
N HIS A 142 2.30 -14.60 -7.36
CA HIS A 142 2.77 -15.66 -6.46
C HIS A 142 3.87 -15.24 -5.47
N GLY A 143 4.15 -13.94 -5.33
CA GLY A 143 5.30 -13.41 -4.61
C GLY A 143 5.08 -13.18 -3.12
N TYR A 144 3.91 -13.51 -2.57
CA TYR A 144 3.62 -13.28 -1.15
C TYR A 144 4.22 -14.35 -0.24
N GLY A 145 4.35 -15.58 -0.72
CA GLY A 145 4.93 -16.67 0.04
C GLY A 145 6.45 -16.55 0.07
N ILE A 146 7.04 -16.73 1.25
CA ILE A 146 8.49 -16.85 1.38
C ILE A 146 8.87 -18.26 1.83
N GLU A 147 10.02 -18.73 1.38
CA GLU A 147 10.57 -20.00 1.86
C GLU A 147 11.02 -19.90 3.32
N CYS A 148 11.05 -21.04 4.00
CA CYS A 148 11.29 -21.16 5.43
C CYS A 148 12.53 -20.36 5.88
N LEU A 149 12.34 -19.37 6.75
CA LEU A 149 13.40 -18.50 7.30
C LEU A 149 14.26 -19.18 8.39
N GLY A 150 14.33 -20.51 8.39
CA GLY A 150 15.06 -21.29 9.40
C GLY A 150 14.62 -20.94 10.83
N PRO A 151 15.54 -20.62 11.76
CA PRO A 151 15.23 -20.36 13.17
C PRO A 151 14.72 -18.93 13.45
N TYR A 152 14.15 -18.23 12.46
CA TYR A 152 13.59 -16.90 12.69
C TYR A 152 12.44 -16.95 13.70
N ALA A 153 12.59 -16.25 14.83
CA ALA A 153 11.63 -16.26 15.93
C ALA A 153 10.21 -15.83 15.51
N GLY A 154 10.10 -14.94 14.52
CA GLY A 154 8.82 -14.44 14.00
C GLY A 154 8.17 -15.33 12.94
N ALA A 155 8.70 -16.52 12.63
CA ALA A 155 8.21 -17.34 11.52
C ALA A 155 6.74 -17.76 11.67
N LYS A 156 6.28 -18.05 12.89
CA LYS A 156 4.87 -18.43 13.14
C LYS A 156 3.91 -17.27 12.92
N GLU A 157 4.25 -16.09 13.43
CA GLU A 157 3.46 -14.87 13.26
C GLU A 157 3.36 -14.49 11.78
N LEU A 158 4.48 -14.61 11.06
CA LEU A 158 4.54 -14.35 9.63
C LEU A 158 3.67 -15.34 8.82
N ALA A 159 3.73 -16.63 9.12
CA ALA A 159 2.91 -17.64 8.47
C ALA A 159 1.41 -17.41 8.71
N ALA A 160 1.02 -17.07 9.95
CA ALA A 160 -0.36 -16.75 10.27
C ALA A 160 -0.86 -15.50 9.53
N ALA A 161 -0.04 -14.45 9.47
CA ALA A 161 -0.38 -13.24 8.72
C ALA A 161 -0.49 -13.50 7.21
N TYR A 162 0.37 -14.37 6.66
CA TYR A 162 0.29 -14.78 5.25
C TYR A 162 -1.02 -15.53 4.96
N GLU A 163 -1.38 -16.51 5.78
CA GLU A 163 -2.64 -17.24 5.59
C GLU A 163 -3.86 -16.31 5.73
N GLN A 164 -3.85 -15.37 6.68
CA GLN A 164 -4.91 -14.38 6.81
C GLN A 164 -5.03 -13.50 5.55
N LEU A 165 -3.91 -13.00 5.03
CA LEU A 165 -3.88 -12.21 3.79
C LEU A 165 -4.44 -13.03 2.61
N ARG A 166 -3.99 -14.28 2.48
CA ARG A 166 -4.43 -15.20 1.43
C ARG A 166 -5.94 -15.48 1.51
N SER A 167 -6.47 -15.73 2.71
CA SER A 167 -7.91 -15.94 2.91
C SER A 167 -8.73 -14.72 2.52
N MET A 168 -8.28 -13.50 2.85
CA MET A 168 -8.97 -12.26 2.47
C MET A 168 -8.91 -12.00 0.96
N HIS A 169 -7.80 -12.33 0.31
CA HIS A 169 -7.69 -12.23 -1.15
C HIS A 169 -8.64 -13.19 -1.85
N LEU A 170 -8.73 -14.44 -1.36
CA LEU A 170 -9.67 -15.41 -1.90
C LEU A 170 -11.13 -14.95 -1.74
N ALA A 171 -11.47 -14.33 -0.61
CA ALA A 171 -12.81 -13.76 -0.41
C ALA A 171 -13.10 -12.61 -1.38
N GLU A 172 -12.11 -11.79 -1.69
CA GLU A 172 -12.22 -10.75 -2.72
C GLU A 172 -12.48 -11.36 -4.09
N ASP A 173 -11.70 -12.39 -4.48
CA ASP A 173 -11.88 -13.10 -5.75
C ASP A 173 -13.29 -13.71 -5.86
N ILE A 174 -13.80 -14.33 -4.78
CA ILE A 174 -15.18 -14.87 -4.72
C ILE A 174 -16.22 -13.76 -4.91
N SER A 175 -16.04 -12.63 -4.21
CA SER A 175 -16.96 -11.50 -4.31
C SER A 175 -16.97 -10.91 -5.72
N GLU A 176 -15.81 -10.75 -6.36
CA GLU A 176 -15.69 -10.23 -7.72
C GLU A 176 -16.24 -11.23 -8.75
N GLU A 177 -16.00 -12.53 -8.56
CA GLU A 177 -16.53 -13.59 -9.43
C GLU A 177 -18.05 -13.59 -9.43
N ILE A 178 -18.69 -13.59 -8.25
CA ILE A 178 -20.16 -13.59 -8.15
C ILE A 178 -20.74 -12.30 -8.73
N ALA A 179 -20.13 -11.14 -8.44
CA ALA A 179 -20.57 -9.85 -8.98
C ALA A 179 -20.44 -9.74 -10.51
N GLY A 180 -19.54 -10.51 -11.12
CA GLY A 180 -19.35 -10.57 -12.57
C GLY A 180 -20.32 -11.50 -13.31
N ARG A 181 -21.11 -12.32 -12.60
CA ARG A 181 -22.08 -13.24 -13.22
C ARG A 181 -23.31 -12.47 -13.72
N PRO A 182 -23.97 -12.94 -14.80
CA PRO A 182 -25.26 -12.41 -15.21
C PRO A 182 -26.32 -12.48 -14.10
N ASP A 183 -27.17 -11.46 -13.98
CA ASP A 183 -28.17 -11.35 -12.90
C ASP A 183 -29.08 -12.59 -12.75
N HIS A 184 -29.36 -13.31 -13.85
CA HIS A 184 -30.22 -14.49 -13.85
C HIS A 184 -29.55 -15.76 -13.32
N GLU A 185 -28.24 -15.72 -13.08
CA GLU A 185 -27.44 -16.84 -12.53
C GLU A 185 -27.10 -16.64 -11.05
N VAL A 186 -27.37 -15.45 -10.48
CA VAL A 186 -27.10 -15.14 -9.07
C VAL A 186 -28.29 -15.55 -8.22
N THR A 187 -28.11 -16.58 -7.40
CA THR A 187 -29.13 -17.01 -6.42
C THR A 187 -29.12 -16.11 -5.17
N GLU A 188 -30.15 -16.20 -4.34
CA GLU A 188 -30.15 -15.51 -3.02
C GLU A 188 -28.96 -15.95 -2.15
N ARG A 189 -28.55 -17.21 -2.27
CA ARG A 189 -27.36 -17.74 -1.59
C ARG A 189 -26.09 -17.08 -2.12
N ASP A 190 -25.93 -17.00 -3.44
CA ASP A 190 -24.76 -16.34 -4.04
C ASP A 190 -24.69 -14.86 -3.63
N ALA A 191 -25.83 -14.18 -3.55
CA ALA A 191 -25.88 -12.81 -3.05
C ALA A 191 -25.40 -12.71 -1.60
N SER A 192 -25.83 -13.62 -0.71
CA SER A 192 -25.35 -13.68 0.67
C SER A 192 -23.84 -13.95 0.74
N ASP A 193 -23.36 -14.95 0.00
CA ASP A 193 -21.95 -15.34 -0.05
C ASP A 193 -21.08 -14.18 -0.57
N MET A 194 -21.56 -13.45 -1.60
CA MET A 194 -20.91 -12.24 -2.12
C MET A 194 -20.81 -11.14 -1.07
N TRP A 195 -21.89 -10.87 -0.31
CA TRP A 195 -21.87 -9.84 0.74
C TRP A 195 -20.93 -10.19 1.89
N GLU A 196 -20.94 -11.44 2.35
CA GLU A 196 -20.04 -11.92 3.40
C GLU A 196 -18.57 -11.89 2.96
N ALA A 197 -18.30 -12.37 1.74
CA ALA A 197 -16.96 -12.35 1.17
C ALA A 197 -16.45 -10.92 0.95
N GLY A 198 -17.30 -10.03 0.43
CA GLY A 198 -17.01 -8.62 0.27
C GLY A 198 -16.75 -7.90 1.59
N ASP A 199 -17.51 -8.22 2.65
CA ASP A 199 -17.27 -7.67 3.99
C ASP A 199 -15.93 -8.13 4.56
N TYR A 200 -15.63 -9.43 4.47
CA TYR A 200 -14.37 -9.98 4.92
C TYR A 200 -13.18 -9.40 4.15
N ALA A 201 -13.30 -9.26 2.82
CA ALA A 201 -12.31 -8.65 1.94
C ALA A 201 -12.07 -7.17 2.25
N ARG A 202 -12.98 -6.47 2.95
CA ARG A 202 -12.70 -5.11 3.43
C ARG A 202 -11.42 -5.08 4.27
N GLY A 203 -11.10 -6.13 5.03
CA GLY A 203 -9.88 -6.19 5.83
C GLY A 203 -8.57 -6.32 5.04
N LEU A 204 -8.63 -6.57 3.72
CA LEU A 204 -7.47 -6.92 2.90
C LEU A 204 -6.31 -5.91 2.98
N PRO A 205 -6.52 -4.59 2.85
CA PRO A 205 -5.41 -3.64 2.88
C PRO A 205 -4.66 -3.64 4.23
N ASP A 206 -5.39 -3.79 5.35
CA ASP A 206 -4.79 -3.86 6.68
C ASP A 206 -4.03 -5.17 6.90
N ALA A 207 -4.54 -6.30 6.40
CA ALA A 207 -3.83 -7.57 6.41
C ALA A 207 -2.54 -7.50 5.58
N ALA A 208 -2.60 -6.92 4.38
CA ALA A 208 -1.45 -6.75 3.50
C ALA A 208 -0.37 -5.86 4.15
N TYR A 209 -0.78 -4.72 4.72
CA TYR A 209 0.14 -3.83 5.42
C TYR A 209 0.77 -4.50 6.65
N ALA A 210 -0.01 -5.21 7.47
CA ALA A 210 0.50 -5.95 8.62
C ALA A 210 1.51 -7.03 8.20
N TYR A 211 1.20 -7.78 7.14
CA TYR A 211 2.11 -8.77 6.59
C TYR A 211 3.40 -8.14 6.05
N GLY A 212 3.31 -7.05 5.29
CA GLY A 212 4.47 -6.28 4.81
C GLY A 212 5.40 -5.83 5.94
N ARG A 213 4.84 -5.38 7.08
CA ARG A 213 5.64 -5.01 8.26
C ARG A 213 6.39 -6.18 8.88
N LEU A 214 5.78 -7.36 8.90
CA LEU A 214 6.45 -8.57 9.38
C LEU A 214 7.55 -9.02 8.42
N LEU A 215 7.31 -8.89 7.11
CA LEU A 215 8.30 -9.15 6.08
C LEU A 215 9.48 -8.18 6.15
N GLU A 216 9.25 -6.88 6.37
CA GLU A 216 10.34 -5.91 6.51
C GLU A 216 11.26 -6.26 7.71
N ARG A 217 10.68 -6.71 8.83
CA ARG A 217 11.46 -7.22 9.97
C ARG A 217 12.22 -8.50 9.62
N ALA A 218 11.57 -9.42 8.91
CA ALA A 218 12.18 -10.66 8.46
C ALA A 218 13.32 -10.41 7.46
N LEU A 219 13.20 -9.41 6.59
CA LEU A 219 14.26 -8.98 5.67
C LEU A 219 15.50 -8.54 6.45
N GLN A 220 15.35 -7.79 7.55
CA GLN A 220 16.50 -7.43 8.39
C GLN A 220 17.23 -8.65 8.94
N TYR A 221 16.51 -9.72 9.27
CA TYR A 221 17.09 -10.99 9.68
C TYR A 221 17.83 -11.68 8.51
N THR A 222 17.20 -11.78 7.35
CA THR A 222 17.81 -12.37 6.13
C THR A 222 19.10 -11.65 5.73
N LEU A 223 19.15 -10.32 5.90
CA LEU A 223 20.29 -9.50 5.57
C LEU A 223 21.43 -9.53 6.61
N LEU A 224 21.29 -10.23 7.74
CA LEU A 224 22.36 -10.35 8.74
C LEU A 224 23.61 -11.02 8.17
N GLY A 225 23.46 -12.04 7.32
CA GLY A 225 24.57 -12.72 6.64
C GLY A 225 25.38 -11.75 5.78
N PRO A 226 24.77 -11.13 4.76
CA PRO A 226 25.42 -10.10 3.93
C PRO A 226 26.04 -8.96 4.74
N LYS A 227 25.34 -8.44 5.77
CA LYS A 227 25.85 -7.39 6.65
C LYS A 227 27.12 -7.81 7.38
N ASN A 228 27.15 -9.04 7.91
CA ASN A 228 28.33 -9.56 8.61
C ASN A 228 29.50 -9.83 7.66
N ALA A 229 29.25 -10.34 6.45
CA ALA A 229 30.27 -10.52 5.43
C ALA A 229 30.91 -9.18 5.03
N HIS A 230 30.09 -8.16 4.78
CA HIS A 230 30.58 -6.82 4.45
C HIS A 230 31.42 -6.19 5.58
N ARG A 231 30.99 -6.36 6.85
CA ARG A 231 31.77 -5.88 8.01
C ARG A 231 33.16 -6.54 8.10
N ARG A 232 33.25 -7.84 7.81
CA ARG A 232 34.54 -8.57 7.79
C ARG A 232 35.44 -8.04 6.68
N GLN A 233 34.90 -7.88 5.47
CA GLN A 233 35.63 -7.32 4.33
C GLN A 233 36.19 -5.92 4.63
N LEU A 234 35.38 -5.03 5.23
CA LEU A 234 35.85 -3.70 5.62
C LEU A 234 36.93 -3.74 6.70
N ALA A 235 36.84 -4.67 7.65
CA ALA A 235 37.87 -4.83 8.68
C ALA A 235 39.19 -5.34 8.09
N GLU A 236 39.13 -6.28 7.15
CA GLU A 236 40.29 -6.80 6.42
C GLU A 236 40.95 -5.71 5.56
N GLN A 237 40.17 -4.89 4.85
CA GLN A 237 40.67 -3.76 4.08
C GLN A 237 41.40 -2.73 4.96
N ARG A 238 40.80 -2.37 6.10
CA ARG A 238 41.44 -1.44 7.05
C ARG A 238 42.72 -2.00 7.65
N ALA A 239 42.76 -3.28 7.96
CA ALA A 239 43.97 -3.92 8.47
C ALA A 239 45.08 -3.93 7.41
N ALA A 240 44.74 -4.18 6.13
CA ALA A 240 45.69 -4.12 5.02
C ALA A 240 46.21 -2.70 4.76
N GLU A 241 45.34 -1.69 4.80
CA GLU A 241 45.72 -0.27 4.68
C GLU A 241 46.65 0.17 5.82
N GLN A 242 46.37 -0.27 7.06
CA GLN A 242 47.23 0.02 8.21
C GLN A 242 48.60 -0.66 8.10
N ALA A 243 48.65 -1.90 7.61
CA ALA A 243 49.91 -2.60 7.37
C ALA A 243 50.74 -1.91 6.28
N ALA A 244 50.12 -1.53 5.17
CA ALA A 244 50.78 -0.81 4.08
C ALA A 244 51.33 0.57 4.54
N ALA A 245 50.55 1.32 5.32
CA ALA A 245 50.99 2.60 5.86
C ALA A 245 52.15 2.46 6.87
N ALA A 246 52.21 1.35 7.63
CA ALA A 246 53.32 1.07 8.54
C ALA A 246 54.62 0.73 7.78
N ASP A 247 54.52 -0.09 6.71
CA ASP A 247 55.67 -0.43 5.86
C ASP A 247 56.24 0.81 5.14
N GLU A 248 55.37 1.73 4.67
CA GLU A 248 55.80 3.00 4.07
C GLU A 248 56.50 3.93 5.07
N ALA A 249 56.05 3.96 6.33
CA ALA A 249 56.67 4.75 7.38
C ALA A 249 58.07 4.22 7.79
N GLU A 250 58.26 2.90 7.79
CA GLU A 250 59.57 2.28 8.07
C GLU A 250 60.54 2.39 6.88
N GLY A 251 60.03 2.38 5.65
CA GLY A 251 60.84 2.54 4.43
C GLY A 251 61.36 3.95 4.18
N GLY A 252 60.66 5.00 4.64
CA GLY A 252 61.04 6.41 4.46
C GLY A 252 62.10 6.94 5.44
N SER A 253 62.58 6.13 6.39
CA SER A 253 63.57 6.51 7.42
C SER A 253 64.99 5.99 7.17
N ARG A 254 65.26 5.46 5.97
CA ARG A 254 66.60 5.01 5.51
C ARG A 254 67.15 5.94 4.44
#